data_AF-A0A2P0B103-F1
#
_entry.id   AF-A0A2P0B103-F1
#
_cell.length_a   1.000
_cell.length_b   1.000
_cell.length_c   1.000
_cell.angle_alpha   90.00
_cell.angle_beta   90.00
_cell.angle_gamma   90.00
#
_symmetry.space_group_name_H-M   'P 1'
#
loop_
_entity.id
_entity.type
_entity.pdbx_description
1 polymer ?
#
loop_
_entity_poly.entity_id
_entity_poly.type
_entity_poly.pdbx_seq_one_letter_code
_entity_poly.pdbx_strand_id
1 'polypeptide(L)'
;MIVQSLIVGAMMLQGAPAAEPLAPTPIALIESQEDPAALLNLGVKLAEQGETEAARRAFEKVRSMRIDYTLETTDGRYVYPADLARDGLRMLDRGEFAQRRDKVATR
;
A
#
# COMPACT_ATOMS: atom_id res chain seq x y z
N MET A 1 -51.71 41.75 -16.73
CA MET A 1 -51.30 41.00 -17.94
C MET A 1 -49.78 40.97 -17.94
N ILE A 2 -49.20 39.88 -17.43
CA ILE A 2 -47.76 39.70 -17.26
C ILE A 2 -47.24 39.10 -18.56
N VAL A 3 -46.35 39.81 -19.25
CA VAL A 3 -45.65 39.28 -20.42
C VAL A 3 -44.43 38.53 -19.91
N GLN A 4 -44.44 37.23 -20.20
CA GLN A 4 -43.36 36.28 -20.02
C GLN A 4 -42.15 36.71 -20.86
N SER A 5 -40.96 36.67 -20.27
CA SER A 5 -39.71 36.53 -21.01
C SER A 5 -38.81 35.61 -20.21
N LEU A 6 -38.75 34.36 -20.68
CA LEU A 6 -37.83 33.32 -20.26
C LEU A 6 -36.40 33.80 -20.49
N ILE A 7 -35.69 34.16 -19.42
CA ILE A 7 -34.23 34.16 -19.45
C ILE A 7 -33.81 32.72 -19.21
N VAL A 8 -33.52 32.00 -20.30
CA VAL A 8 -32.70 30.79 -20.27
C VAL A 8 -31.29 31.26 -19.89
N GLY A 9 -31.04 31.34 -18.59
CA GLY A 9 -29.71 31.53 -18.05
C GLY A 9 -28.95 30.22 -18.22
N ALA A 10 -28.28 30.08 -19.37
CA ALA A 10 -27.20 29.12 -19.52
C ALA A 10 -26.07 29.51 -18.56
N MET A 11 -26.21 29.16 -17.29
CA MET A 11 -25.07 29.08 -16.37
C MET A 11 -24.29 27.84 -16.79
N MET A 12 -23.29 28.12 -17.62
CA MET A 12 -22.06 27.37 -17.78
C MET A 12 -21.64 26.78 -16.42
N LEU A 13 -22.02 25.53 -16.15
CA LEU A 13 -21.29 24.69 -15.23
C LEU A 13 -19.98 24.33 -15.96
N GLN A 14 -19.07 25.31 -15.98
CA GLN A 14 -17.67 25.11 -16.33
C GLN A 14 -17.19 23.90 -15.52
N GLY A 15 -16.67 22.91 -16.23
CA GLY A 15 -16.37 21.60 -15.69
C GLY A 15 -15.61 21.71 -14.39
N ALA A 16 -16.22 21.20 -13.31
CA ALA A 16 -15.41 20.48 -12.36
C ALA A 16 -14.71 19.39 -13.18
N PRO A 17 -13.37 19.34 -13.26
CA PRO A 17 -12.75 18.12 -13.73
C PRO A 17 -13.36 17.03 -12.86
N ALA A 18 -14.00 16.03 -13.48
CA ALA A 18 -14.38 14.83 -12.77
C ALA A 18 -13.10 14.41 -12.04
N ALA A 19 -13.08 14.55 -10.71
CA ALA A 19 -11.87 14.30 -9.95
C ALA A 19 -11.47 12.87 -10.29
N GLU A 20 -10.38 12.71 -11.04
CA GLU A 20 -9.82 11.38 -11.28
C GLU A 20 -9.67 10.76 -9.90
N PRO A 21 -10.18 9.53 -9.68
CA PRO A 21 -10.01 8.87 -8.40
C PRO A 21 -8.51 8.85 -8.11
N LEU A 22 -8.07 9.65 -7.14
CA LEU A 22 -6.67 9.67 -6.74
C LEU A 22 -6.37 8.26 -6.23
N ALA A 23 -5.48 7.56 -6.91
CA ALA A 23 -5.03 6.26 -6.44
C ALA A 23 -4.52 6.43 -4.99
N PRO A 24 -4.91 5.54 -4.06
CA PRO A 24 -4.51 5.68 -2.67
C PRO A 24 -2.99 5.64 -2.57
N THR A 25 -2.43 6.50 -1.73
CA THR A 25 -0.99 6.44 -1.41
C THR A 25 -0.65 5.11 -0.75
N PRO A 26 0.59 4.61 -0.88
CA PRO A 26 0.99 3.36 -0.24
C PRO A 26 0.73 3.35 1.27
N ILE A 27 1.00 4.47 1.96
CA ILE A 27 0.73 4.60 3.40
C ILE A 27 -0.76 4.52 3.69
N ALA A 28 -1.61 5.23 2.95
CA ALA A 28 -3.06 5.15 3.15
C ALA A 28 -3.60 3.72 2.94
N LEU A 29 -3.08 3.01 1.94
CA LEU A 29 -3.43 1.62 1.70
C LEU A 29 -3.03 0.72 2.88
N ILE A 30 -1.80 0.88 3.41
CA ILE A 30 -1.31 0.14 4.58
C ILE A 30 -2.20 0.40 5.81
N GLU A 31 -2.51 1.67 6.08
CA GLU A 31 -3.31 2.03 7.25
C GLU A 31 -4.73 1.43 7.18
N SER A 32 -5.30 1.28 5.98
CA SER A 32 -6.63 0.64 5.79
C SER A 32 -6.62 -0.89 5.77
N GLN A 33 -5.45 -1.52 5.59
CA GLN A 33 -5.34 -2.97 5.42
C GLN A 33 -5.16 -3.66 6.78
N GLU A 34 -5.99 -4.66 7.08
CA GLU A 34 -6.01 -5.37 8.37
C GLU A 34 -5.62 -6.85 8.26
N ASP A 35 -5.48 -7.41 7.05
CA ASP A 35 -4.98 -8.78 6.88
C ASP A 35 -3.43 -8.80 6.97
N PRO A 36 -2.85 -9.53 7.93
CA PRO A 36 -1.39 -9.56 8.09
C PRO A 36 -0.67 -10.20 6.90
N ALA A 37 -1.29 -11.17 6.21
CA ALA A 37 -0.67 -11.76 5.02
C ALA A 37 -0.59 -10.73 3.88
N ALA A 38 -1.67 -10.00 3.63
CA ALA A 38 -1.69 -8.89 2.67
C ALA A 38 -0.68 -7.80 3.02
N LEU A 39 -0.58 -7.39 4.30
CA LEU A 39 0.41 -6.40 4.74
C LEU A 39 1.85 -6.87 4.53
N LEU A 40 2.18 -8.11 4.87
CA LEU A 40 3.52 -8.68 4.66
C LEU A 40 3.88 -8.69 3.17
N ASN A 41 2.97 -9.17 2.33
CA ASN A 41 3.17 -9.21 0.88
C ASN A 41 3.31 -7.81 0.27
N LEU A 42 2.49 -6.86 0.74
CA LEU A 42 2.59 -5.46 0.33
C LEU A 42 3.92 -4.85 0.76
N GLY A 43 4.37 -5.11 1.99
CA GLY A 43 5.66 -4.65 2.51
C GLY A 43 6.84 -5.15 1.67
N VAL A 44 6.84 -6.44 1.29
CA VAL A 44 7.85 -7.01 0.39
C VAL A 44 7.84 -6.32 -0.97
N LYS A 45 6.66 -6.17 -1.59
CA LYS A 45 6.52 -5.51 -2.90
C LYS A 45 7.03 -4.07 -2.86
N LEU A 46 6.69 -3.30 -1.82
CA LEU A 46 7.14 -1.93 -1.63
C LEU A 46 8.66 -1.87 -1.44
N ALA A 47 9.24 -2.79 -0.66
CA ALA A 47 10.68 -2.86 -0.44
C ALA A 47 11.45 -3.12 -1.74
N GLU A 48 10.95 -4.03 -2.58
CA GLU A 48 11.52 -4.32 -3.90
C GLU A 48 11.43 -3.10 -4.84
N GLN A 49 10.36 -2.32 -4.74
CA GLN A 49 10.21 -1.06 -5.48
C GLN A 49 11.10 0.08 -4.94
N GLY A 50 11.72 -0.10 -3.77
CA GLY A 50 12.55 0.93 -3.12
C GLY A 50 11.76 1.87 -2.20
N GLU A 51 10.46 1.64 -2.04
CA GLU A 51 9.55 2.36 -1.14
C GLU A 51 9.81 1.96 0.32
N THR A 52 11.02 2.25 0.80
CA THR A 52 11.58 1.73 2.06
C THR A 52 10.74 2.13 3.28
N GLU A 53 10.28 3.38 3.33
CA GLU A 53 9.46 3.86 4.44
C GLU A 53 8.07 3.22 4.45
N ALA A 54 7.43 3.08 3.30
CA ALA A 54 6.14 2.40 3.20
C ALA A 54 6.27 0.91 3.55
N ALA A 55 7.31 0.24 3.08
CA ALA A 55 7.61 -1.14 3.46
C ALA A 55 7.81 -1.30 4.97
N ARG A 56 8.59 -0.40 5.59
CA ARG A 56 8.80 -0.38 7.04
C ARG A 56 7.47 -0.26 7.78
N ARG A 57 6.60 0.66 7.37
CA ARG A 57 5.27 0.83 7.98
C ARG A 57 4.40 -0.41 7.89
N ALA A 58 4.39 -1.10 6.75
CA ALA A 58 3.64 -2.35 6.60
C ALA A 58 4.13 -3.42 7.59
N PHE A 59 5.44 -3.63 7.70
CA PHE A 59 5.99 -4.60 8.65
C PHE A 59 5.77 -4.19 10.11
N GLU A 60 5.91 -2.90 10.44
CA GLU A 60 5.65 -2.40 11.79
C GLU A 60 4.19 -2.60 12.21
N LYS A 61 3.24 -2.37 11.30
CA LYS A 61 1.82 -2.62 11.53
C LYS A 61 1.61 -4.10 11.90
N VAL A 62 2.08 -5.03 11.08
CA VAL A 62 1.97 -6.49 11.35
C VAL A 62 2.60 -6.87 12.68
N ARG A 63 3.79 -6.34 12.99
CA ARG A 63 4.49 -6.61 14.26
C ARG A 63 3.69 -6.15 15.49
N SER A 64 2.88 -5.10 15.34
CA SER A 64 2.03 -4.56 16.42
C SER A 64 0.70 -5.29 16.60
N MET A 65 0.28 -6.10 15.63
CA MET A 65 -0.97 -6.85 15.68
C MET A 65 -0.88 -8.01 16.69
N ARG A 66 -2.00 -8.29 17.36
CA ARG A 66 -2.14 -9.48 18.22
C ARG A 66 -2.66 -10.64 17.38
N ILE A 67 -1.73 -11.46 16.89
CA ILE A 67 -2.04 -12.61 16.04
C ILE A 67 -1.51 -13.88 16.73
N ASP A 68 -2.40 -14.86 16.90
CA ASP A 68 -2.14 -16.13 17.59
C ASP A 68 -2.11 -17.34 16.64
N TYR A 69 -2.18 -17.10 15.32
CA TYR A 69 -2.07 -18.13 14.29
C TYR A 69 -0.82 -17.94 13.41
N THR A 70 -0.41 -19.01 12.75
CA THR A 70 0.70 -19.02 11.79
C THR A 70 0.20 -18.83 10.36
N LEU A 71 1.03 -18.22 9.51
CA LEU A 71 0.86 -18.21 8.07
C LEU A 71 1.72 -19.30 7.43
N GLU A 72 1.21 -19.91 6.37
CA GLU A 72 2.00 -20.78 5.50
C GLU A 72 2.79 -19.91 4.50
N THR A 73 4.10 -20.08 4.47
CA THR A 73 4.99 -19.44 3.50
C THR A 73 5.04 -20.25 2.20
N THR A 74 5.55 -19.65 1.13
CA THR A 74 5.65 -20.32 -0.19
C THR A 74 6.54 -21.56 -0.21
N ASP A 75 7.43 -21.71 0.78
CA ASP A 75 8.28 -22.88 1.01
C ASP A 75 7.66 -23.90 1.99
N GLY A 76 6.36 -23.74 2.34
CA GLY A 76 5.59 -24.69 3.14
C GLY A 76 5.85 -24.64 4.65
N ARG A 77 6.54 -23.60 5.16
CA ARG A 77 6.73 -23.41 6.60
C ARG A 77 5.53 -22.68 7.19
N TYR A 78 5.18 -23.01 8.43
CA TYR A 78 4.22 -22.27 9.23
C TYR A 78 4.97 -21.33 10.17
N VAL A 79 4.77 -20.02 10.00
CA VAL A 79 5.52 -18.98 10.73
C VAL A 79 4.56 -17.94 11.28
N TYR A 80 4.82 -17.44 12.49
CA TYR A 80 4.02 -16.34 13.04
C TYR A 80 4.26 -15.04 12.25
N PRO A 81 3.20 -14.26 11.95
CA PRO A 81 3.33 -13.02 11.20
C PRO A 81 4.30 -12.01 11.81
N ALA A 82 4.34 -11.94 13.14
CA ALA A 82 5.25 -11.04 13.86
C ALA A 82 6.73 -11.37 13.61
N ASP A 83 7.07 -12.65 13.42
CA ASP A 83 8.44 -13.08 13.12
C ASP A 83 8.82 -12.75 11.68
N LEU A 84 7.92 -13.00 10.72
CA LEU A 84 8.09 -12.57 9.32
C LEU A 84 8.28 -11.05 9.20
N ALA A 85 7.51 -10.27 9.97
CA ALA A 85 7.64 -8.82 10.02
C ALA A 85 9.00 -8.37 10.59
N ARG A 86 9.48 -9.01 11.66
CA ARG A 86 10.82 -8.73 12.23
C ARG A 86 11.92 -9.04 11.22
N ASP A 87 11.79 -10.13 10.47
CA ASP A 87 12.74 -10.49 9.43
C ASP A 87 12.75 -9.47 8.29
N GLY A 88 11.56 -9.06 7.82
CA GLY A 88 11.42 -8.00 6.80
C GLY A 88 12.07 -6.68 7.22
N LEU A 89 11.88 -6.25 8.46
CA LEU A 89 12.54 -5.04 9.00
C LEU A 89 14.06 -5.18 9.02
N ARG A 90 14.59 -6.33 9.46
CA ARG A 90 16.03 -6.60 9.47
C ARG A 90 16.63 -6.58 8.06
N MET A 91 15.90 -7.11 7.09
CA MET A 91 16.30 -7.13 5.67
C MET A 91 16.30 -5.71 5.07
N LEU A 92 15.35 -4.84 5.48
CA LEU A 92 15.38 -3.41 5.13
C LEU A 92 16.60 -2.71 5.71
N ASP A 93 16.86 -2.90 7.02
CA ASP A 93 17.99 -2.26 7.72
C ASP A 93 19.35 -2.66 7.11
N ARG A 94 19.44 -3.87 6.55
CA ARG A 94 20.64 -4.40 5.88
C ARG A 94 20.70 -4.07 4.38
N GLY A 95 19.67 -3.43 3.82
CA GLY A 95 19.58 -3.13 2.39
C GLY A 95 19.47 -4.36 1.49
N GLU A 96 19.02 -5.51 2.00
CA GLU A 96 19.00 -6.78 1.27
C GLU A 96 17.99 -6.77 0.11
N PHE A 97 16.92 -5.97 0.20
CA PHE A 97 15.93 -5.81 -0.88
C PHE A 97 16.52 -5.05 -2.08
N ALA A 98 17.29 -3.99 -1.83
CA ALA A 98 17.98 -3.25 -2.90
C ALA A 98 18.99 -4.13 -3.63
N GLN A 99 19.81 -4.89 -2.89
CA GLN A 99 20.78 -5.82 -3.46
C GLN A 99 20.12 -6.90 -4.33
N ARG A 100 18.93 -7.39 -3.94
CA ARG A 100 18.17 -8.37 -4.74
C ARG A 100 17.67 -7.76 -6.05
N ARG A 101 17.11 -6.55 -5.99
CA ARG A 101 16.67 -5.82 -7.20
C ARG A 101 17.81 -5.63 -8.20
N ASP A 102 18.97 -5.18 -7.73
CA ASP A 102 20.12 -4.88 -8.61
C ASP A 102 20.66 -6.15 -9.29
N LYS A 103 20.67 -7.28 -8.57
CA LYS A 103 21.03 -8.60 -9.13
C LYS A 103 20.06 -9.05 -10.21
N VAL A 104 18.76 -8.78 -10.06
CA VAL A 104 17.74 -9.10 -11.07
C VAL A 104 17.90 -8.22 -12.30
N ALA A 105 18.21 -6.92 -12.12
CA ALA A 105 18.40 -5.98 -13.22
C ALA A 105 19.65 -6.25 -14.09
N THR A 106 20.62 -7.01 -13.56
CA THR A 106 21.89 -7.32 -14.24
C THR A 106 21.86 -8.67 -14.99
N ARG A 107 20.75 -9.41 -14.94
CA ARG A 107 20.55 -10.68 -15.67
C ARG A 107 19.80 -10.47 -16.97
#